data_AF-A0A382ICC5-F1
#
_entry.id   AF-A0A382ICC5-F1
#
_cell.length_a   1.000
_cell.length_b   1.000
_cell.length_c   1.000
_cell.angle_alpha   90.00
_cell.angle_beta   90.00
_cell.angle_gamma   90.00
#
_symmetry.space_group_name_H-M   'P 1'
#
loop_
_entity.id
_entity.type
_entity.pdbx_description
1 polymer ?
#
loop_
_entity_poly.entity_id
_entity_poly.type
_entity_poly.pdbx_seq_one_letter_code
_entity_poly.pdbx_strand_id
1 'polypeptide(L)'
;VAAFLLAGVPYVGGEYIIGLTLTLLMWIALTQSWVILSAMTGYISLGHAVFFGVGAYVMVLCFNTLPFLIAVILAGLVGFSLAFLVGYPCLRVRGPYFVILTFGLAELVKFIVVNVEAGLGKFGRLLLGAPGLETLYYLILALAAISIVITYY
;
A
#
# COMPACT_ATOMS: atom_id res chain seq x y z
N VAL A 1 -21.46 -1.54 11.31
CA VAL A 1 -21.24 -1.68 12.78
C VAL A 1 -19.75 -1.71 13.13
N ALA A 2 -18.95 -2.64 12.59
CA ALA A 2 -17.51 -2.71 12.90
C ALA A 2 -16.72 -1.42 12.58
N ALA A 3 -16.97 -0.77 11.44
CA ALA A 3 -16.32 0.50 11.07
C ALA A 3 -16.63 1.65 12.05
N PHE A 4 -17.83 1.67 12.63
CA PHE A 4 -18.24 2.67 13.63
C PHE A 4 -17.57 2.43 14.99
N LEU A 5 -17.34 1.18 15.37
CA LEU A 5 -16.60 0.84 16.59
C LEU A 5 -15.11 1.20 16.48
N LEU A 6 -14.52 1.02 15.29
CA LEU A 6 -13.13 1.36 15.01
C LEU A 6 -12.92 2.89 14.98
N ALA A 7 -13.90 3.67 14.52
CA ALA A 7 -13.83 5.14 14.55
C ALA A 7 -13.74 5.72 15.97
N GLY A 8 -14.18 4.99 17.00
CA GLY A 8 -14.08 5.40 18.41
C GLY A 8 -12.73 5.09 19.09
N VAL A 9 -11.88 4.27 18.47
CA VAL A 9 -10.59 3.84 19.04
C VAL A 9 -9.62 4.98 19.36
N PRO A 10 -9.44 6.03 18.52
CA PRO A 10 -8.52 7.13 18.86
C PRO A 10 -8.95 7.94 20.09
N TYR A 11 -10.23 7.86 20.49
CA TYR A 11 -10.74 8.58 21.66
C TYR A 11 -10.64 7.80 22.98
N VAL A 12 -10.41 6.48 22.92
CA VAL A 12 -10.45 5.57 24.08
C VAL A 12 -9.12 4.84 24.31
N GLY A 13 -8.30 4.66 23.27
CA GLY A 13 -7.05 3.92 23.32
C GLY A 13 -5.81 4.80 23.56
N GLY A 14 -4.86 4.31 24.36
CA GLY A 14 -3.51 4.90 24.42
C GLY A 14 -2.75 4.75 23.11
N GLU A 15 -1.65 5.49 22.93
CA GLU A 15 -0.86 5.55 21.67
C GLU A 15 -0.50 4.17 21.09
N TYR A 16 -0.24 3.19 21.96
CA TYR A 16 0.00 1.80 21.56
C TYR A 16 -1.18 1.16 20.81
N ILE A 17 -2.40 1.33 21.32
CA ILE A 17 -3.62 0.76 20.73
C ILE A 17 -3.91 1.43 19.39
N ILE A 18 -3.65 2.73 19.28
CA ILE A 18 -3.81 3.48 18.03
C ILE A 18 -2.83 2.95 16.98
N GLY A 19 -1.54 2.80 17.31
CA GLY A 19 -0.53 2.28 16.37
C GLY A 19 -0.80 0.82 15.94
N LEU A 20 -1.22 -0.03 16.89
CA LEU A 20 -1.60 -1.41 16.59
C LEU A 20 -2.81 -1.45 15.65
N THR A 21 -3.85 -0.66 15.94
CA THR A 21 -5.07 -0.64 15.13
C THR A 21 -4.83 -0.02 13.76
N LEU A 22 -3.98 1.01 13.66
CA LEU A 22 -3.54 1.59 12.39
C LEU A 22 -2.87 0.52 11.51
N THR A 23 -1.96 -0.26 12.09
CA THR A 23 -1.26 -1.35 11.38
C THR A 23 -2.26 -2.42 10.93
N LEU A 24 -3.22 -2.79 11.78
CA LEU A 24 -4.30 -3.72 11.41
C LEU A 24 -5.15 -3.20 10.25
N LEU A 25 -5.58 -1.94 10.29
CA LEU A 25 -6.39 -1.34 9.21
C LEU A 25 -5.62 -1.30 7.88
N MET A 26 -4.32 -1.01 7.93
CA MET A 26 -3.45 -1.08 6.76
C MET A 26 -3.42 -2.50 6.17
N TRP A 27 -3.24 -3.53 6.99
CA TRP A 27 -3.26 -4.93 6.55
C TRP A 27 -4.63 -5.37 6.01
N ILE A 28 -5.72 -4.89 6.62
CA ILE A 28 -7.08 -5.14 6.12
C ILE A 28 -7.22 -4.58 4.70
N ALA A 29 -6.87 -3.30 4.48
CA ALA A 29 -6.94 -2.68 3.16
C ALA A 29 -6.10 -3.44 2.11
N LEU A 30 -4.86 -3.80 2.45
CA LEU A 30 -3.96 -4.57 1.58
C LEU A 30 -4.49 -5.97 1.24
N THR A 31 -5.09 -6.63 2.22
CA THR A 31 -5.64 -7.98 2.02
C THR A 31 -6.91 -7.92 1.17
N GLN A 32 -7.75 -6.90 1.37
CA GLN A 32 -8.95 -6.70 0.56
C GLN A 32 -8.60 -6.44 -0.91
N SER A 33 -7.63 -5.57 -1.19
CA SER A 33 -7.17 -5.36 -2.58
C SER A 33 -6.62 -6.64 -3.22
N TRP A 34 -5.92 -7.46 -2.44
CA TRP A 34 -5.41 -8.74 -2.89
C TRP A 34 -6.51 -9.79 -3.14
N VAL A 35 -7.50 -9.84 -2.26
CA VAL A 35 -8.65 -10.74 -2.36
C VAL A 35 -9.47 -10.41 -3.60
N ILE A 36 -9.73 -9.14 -3.91
CA ILE A 36 -10.49 -8.77 -5.13
C ILE A 36 -9.83 -9.40 -6.37
N LEU A 37 -8.51 -9.22 -6.52
CA LEU A 37 -7.80 -9.78 -7.67
C LEU A 37 -7.77 -11.32 -7.65
N SER A 38 -7.46 -11.90 -6.50
CA SER A 38 -7.25 -13.35 -6.39
C SER A 38 -8.56 -14.14 -6.44
N ALA A 39 -9.63 -13.60 -5.86
CA ALA A 39 -10.97 -14.19 -5.88
C ALA A 39 -11.60 -14.15 -7.27
N MET A 40 -11.44 -13.05 -8.02
CA MET A 40 -12.00 -12.93 -9.37
C MET A 40 -11.25 -13.77 -10.41
N THR A 41 -9.93 -13.90 -10.27
CA THR A 41 -9.09 -14.58 -11.28
C THR A 41 -8.76 -16.02 -10.94
N GLY A 42 -8.90 -16.43 -9.66
CA GLY A 42 -8.45 -17.74 -9.17
C GLY A 42 -6.92 -17.88 -9.09
N TYR A 43 -6.16 -16.80 -9.35
CA TYR A 43 -4.70 -16.81 -9.28
C TYR A 43 -4.19 -16.17 -7.99
N ILE A 44 -3.04 -16.66 -7.50
CA ILE A 44 -2.34 -16.10 -6.35
C ILE A 44 -1.35 -15.04 -6.87
N SER A 45 -1.53 -13.77 -6.50
CA SER A 45 -0.61 -12.69 -6.90
C SER A 45 0.41 -12.39 -5.80
N LEU A 46 1.71 -12.50 -6.09
CA LEU A 46 2.77 -12.03 -5.17
C LEU A 46 3.21 -10.59 -5.46
N GLY A 47 2.64 -9.96 -6.50
CA GLY A 47 3.02 -8.63 -6.94
C GLY A 47 2.49 -7.48 -6.07
N HIS A 48 1.55 -7.75 -5.16
CA HIS A 48 0.96 -6.71 -4.30
C HIS A 48 1.99 -5.95 -3.47
N ALA A 49 3.05 -6.63 -3.01
CA ALA A 49 4.15 -6.01 -2.28
C ALA A 49 4.89 -4.95 -3.12
N VAL A 50 4.91 -5.11 -4.44
CA VAL A 50 5.55 -4.17 -5.38
C VAL A 50 4.79 -2.87 -5.44
N PHE A 51 3.48 -2.95 -5.64
CA PHE A 51 2.64 -1.75 -5.75
C PHE A 51 2.64 -0.95 -4.44
N PHE A 52 2.55 -1.66 -3.30
CA PHE A 52 2.67 -1.06 -1.98
C PHE A 52 4.05 -0.43 -1.76
N GLY A 53 5.13 -1.17 -2.07
CA GLY A 53 6.51 -0.71 -1.88
C GLY A 53 6.87 0.50 -2.74
N VAL A 54 6.46 0.51 -4.01
CA VAL A 54 6.69 1.65 -4.91
C VAL A 54 5.91 2.88 -4.44
N GLY A 55 4.65 2.72 -4.03
CA GLY A 55 3.87 3.81 -3.44
C GLY A 55 4.55 4.40 -2.20
N ALA A 56 5.03 3.55 -1.28
CA ALA A 56 5.77 3.98 -0.11
C ALA A 56 7.08 4.72 -0.48
N TYR A 57 7.80 4.23 -1.50
CA TYR A 57 9.03 4.87 -1.98
C TYR A 57 8.76 6.27 -2.55
N VAL A 58 7.74 6.42 -3.39
CA VAL A 58 7.31 7.72 -3.94
C VAL A 58 6.90 8.68 -2.82
N MET A 59 6.16 8.19 -1.83
CA MET A 59 5.76 8.99 -0.67
C MET A 59 6.99 9.58 0.04
N VAL A 60 8.03 8.77 0.27
CA VAL A 60 9.28 9.20 0.91
C VAL A 60 10.04 10.23 0.05
N LEU A 61 10.01 10.08 -1.28
CA LEU A 61 10.65 11.04 -2.19
C LEU A 61 9.94 12.40 -2.17
N CYS A 62 8.61 12.41 -2.12
CA CYS A 62 7.79 13.62 -2.16
C CYS A 62 7.57 14.27 -0.78
N PHE A 63 7.86 13.56 0.30
CA PHE A 63 7.51 13.99 1.66
C PHE A 63 8.10 15.36 2.06
N ASN A 64 9.33 15.65 1.64
CA ASN A 64 10.00 16.90 2.00
C ASN A 64 9.72 18.06 1.02
N THR A 65 9.09 17.77 -0.12
CA THR A 65 8.93 18.75 -1.21
C THR A 65 7.49 19.17 -1.43
N LEU A 66 6.52 18.32 -1.08
CA LEU A 66 5.10 18.53 -1.33
C LEU A 66 4.28 18.43 -0.05
N PRO A 67 3.12 19.10 0.01
CA PRO A 67 2.15 18.89 1.09
C PRO A 67 1.77 17.41 1.20
N PHE A 68 1.62 16.94 2.44
CA PHE A 68 1.36 15.53 2.75
C PHE A 68 0.23 14.91 1.90
N LEU A 69 -0.91 15.59 1.76
CA LEU A 69 -2.06 15.07 1.02
C LEU A 69 -1.75 14.89 -0.48
N ILE A 70 -0.98 15.82 -1.07
CA ILE A 70 -0.58 15.75 -2.49
C ILE A 70 0.42 14.62 -2.68
N ALA A 71 1.35 14.45 -1.75
CA ALA A 71 2.31 13.34 -1.77
C ALA A 71 1.59 11.97 -1.70
N VAL A 72 0.56 11.84 -0.86
CA VAL A 72 -0.26 10.61 -0.77
C VAL A 72 -0.99 10.32 -2.09
N ILE A 73 -1.62 11.33 -2.70
CA ILE A 73 -2.33 11.15 -3.98
C ILE A 73 -1.35 10.76 -5.10
N LEU A 74 -0.19 11.43 -5.17
CA LEU A 74 0.85 11.10 -6.15
C LEU A 74 1.39 9.68 -5.95
N ALA A 75 1.66 9.28 -4.71
CA ALA A 75 2.08 7.91 -4.38
C ALA A 75 1.03 6.88 -4.85
N GLY A 76 -0.25 7.17 -4.61
CA GLY A 76 -1.36 6.35 -5.10
C GLY A 76 -1.45 6.28 -6.63
N LEU A 77 -1.29 7.40 -7.32
CA LEU A 77 -1.32 7.46 -8.79
C LEU A 77 -0.14 6.72 -9.43
N VAL A 78 1.06 6.83 -8.86
CA VAL A 78 2.23 6.07 -9.33
C VAL A 78 2.03 4.57 -9.07
N GLY A 79 1.51 4.20 -7.90
CA GLY A 79 1.14 2.81 -7.62
C GLY A 79 0.08 2.27 -8.61
N PHE A 80 -0.97 3.04 -8.88
CA PHE A 80 -2.04 2.69 -9.81
C PHE A 80 -1.53 2.55 -11.24
N SER A 81 -0.73 3.50 -11.73
CA SER A 81 -0.16 3.43 -13.08
C SER A 81 0.76 2.23 -13.24
N LEU A 82 1.58 1.90 -12.24
CA LEU A 82 2.43 0.72 -12.26
C LEU A 82 1.59 -0.58 -12.21
N ALA A 83 0.55 -0.62 -11.38
CA ALA A 83 -0.40 -1.74 -11.33
C ALA A 83 -1.16 -1.91 -12.64
N PHE A 84 -1.53 -0.84 -13.33
CA PHE A 84 -2.21 -0.88 -14.62
C PHE A 84 -1.28 -1.39 -15.73
N LEU A 85 -0.06 -0.82 -15.80
CA LEU A 85 0.95 -1.19 -16.79
C LEU A 85 1.40 -2.64 -16.65
N VAL A 86 1.57 -3.12 -15.42
CA VAL A 86 2.03 -4.49 -15.16
C VAL A 86 0.87 -5.48 -15.08
N GLY A 87 -0.30 -5.06 -14.59
CA GLY A 87 -1.49 -5.90 -14.51
C GLY A 87 -1.95 -6.38 -15.88
N TYR A 88 -1.93 -5.49 -16.89
CA TYR A 88 -2.35 -5.84 -18.25
C TYR A 88 -1.62 -7.05 -18.88
N PRO A 89 -0.27 -7.10 -18.92
CA PRO A 89 0.45 -8.27 -19.42
C PRO A 89 0.34 -9.48 -18.49
N CYS A 90 0.30 -9.27 -17.16
CA CYS A 90 0.21 -10.39 -16.21
C CYS A 90 -1.09 -11.18 -16.39
N LEU A 91 -2.22 -10.52 -16.68
CA LEU A 91 -3.50 -11.17 -16.91
C LEU A 91 -3.54 -12.06 -18.17
N ARG A 92 -2.58 -11.91 -19.10
CA ARG A 92 -2.48 -12.80 -20.28
C ARG A 92 -1.84 -14.14 -19.97
N VAL A 93 -1.15 -14.26 -18.83
CA VAL A 93 -0.45 -15.48 -18.42
C VAL A 93 -1.41 -16.38 -17.65
N ARG A 94 -1.37 -17.69 -17.93
CA ARG A 94 -2.28 -18.66 -17.32
C ARG A 94 -1.55 -19.62 -16.39
N GLY A 95 -2.23 -20.03 -15.31
CA GLY A 95 -1.76 -21.06 -14.41
C GLY A 95 -0.59 -20.61 -13.50
N PRO A 96 0.30 -21.54 -13.10
CA PRO A 96 1.36 -21.28 -12.12
C PRO A 96 2.36 -20.20 -12.53
N TYR A 97 2.50 -19.97 -13.85
CA TYR A 97 3.40 -18.96 -14.41
C TYR A 97 3.07 -17.54 -13.96
N PHE A 98 1.81 -17.26 -13.61
CA PHE A 98 1.41 -15.96 -13.07
C PHE A 98 2.09 -15.65 -11.72
N VAL A 99 2.17 -16.65 -10.84
CA VAL A 99 2.82 -16.52 -9.53
C VAL A 99 4.31 -16.27 -9.72
N ILE A 100 4.95 -17.03 -10.60
CA ILE A 100 6.39 -16.90 -10.89
C ILE A 100 6.70 -15.52 -11.48
N LEU A 101 5.88 -15.05 -12.42
CA LEU A 101 6.04 -13.74 -13.04
C LEU A 101 5.90 -12.60 -12.01
N THR A 102 4.88 -12.66 -11.16
CA THR A 102 4.65 -11.63 -10.14
C THR A 102 5.71 -11.64 -9.04
N PHE A 103 6.27 -12.80 -8.71
CA PHE A 103 7.44 -12.92 -7.84
C PHE A 103 8.70 -12.32 -8.49
N GLY A 104 8.97 -12.65 -9.76
CA GLY A 104 10.10 -12.11 -10.50
C GLY A 104 10.03 -10.59 -10.63
N LEU A 105 8.84 -10.03 -10.86
CA LEU A 105 8.59 -8.59 -10.82
C LEU A 105 8.96 -7.99 -9.45
N ALA A 106 8.58 -8.66 -8.36
CA ALA A 106 8.88 -8.16 -7.02
C ALA A 106 10.36 -8.09 -6.73
N GLU A 107 11.11 -9.11 -7.11
CA GLU A 107 12.56 -9.12 -6.93
C GLU A 107 13.25 -8.11 -7.87
N LEU A 108 12.76 -7.95 -9.11
CA LEU A 108 13.28 -6.96 -10.05
C LEU A 108 13.12 -5.53 -9.51
N VAL A 109 11.92 -5.16 -9.04
CA VAL A 109 11.67 -3.81 -8.52
C VAL A 109 12.46 -3.55 -7.25
N LYS A 110 12.52 -4.52 -6.34
CA LYS A 110 13.37 -4.45 -5.15
C LYS A 110 14.84 -4.21 -5.54
N PHE A 111 15.36 -4.97 -6.51
CA PHE A 111 16.74 -4.80 -6.98
C PHE A 111 16.95 -3.40 -7.56
N ILE A 112 16.02 -2.88 -8.38
CA ILE A 112 16.10 -1.52 -8.93
C ILE A 112 16.16 -0.48 -7.81
N VAL A 113 15.25 -0.53 -6.83
CA VAL A 113 15.22 0.44 -5.73
C VAL A 113 16.52 0.40 -4.93
N VAL A 114 17.04 -0.79 -4.62
CA VAL A 114 18.31 -0.95 -3.89
C VAL A 114 19.48 -0.37 -4.68
N ASN A 115 19.56 -0.62 -6.00
CA ASN A 115 20.63 -0.07 -6.83
C ASN A 115 20.55 1.46 -6.95
N VAL A 116 19.34 2.01 -7.08
CA VAL A 116 19.14 3.46 -7.13
C VAL A 116 19.55 4.13 -5.83
N GLU A 117 19.11 3.61 -4.68
CA GLU A 117 19.50 4.18 -3.38
C GLU A 117 21.00 3.99 -3.10
N ALA A 118 21.60 2.88 -3.52
CA ALA A 118 23.05 2.68 -3.44
C ALA A 118 23.83 3.71 -4.29
N GLY A 119 23.36 4.01 -5.50
CA GLY A 119 23.95 5.06 -6.36
C GLY A 119 23.81 6.47 -5.80
N LEU A 120 22.75 6.73 -5.03
CA LEU A 120 22.52 8.00 -4.33
C LEU A 120 23.27 8.11 -2.99
N GLY A 121 23.85 7.01 -2.50
CA GLY A 121 24.49 6.93 -1.18
C GLY A 121 23.53 7.17 -0.01
N LYS A 122 22.22 7.03 -0.22
CA LYS A 122 21.19 7.26 0.80
C LYS A 122 20.66 5.91 1.26
N PHE A 123 20.70 5.64 2.57
CA PHE A 123 20.11 4.46 3.17
C PHE A 123 19.16 4.91 4.29
N GLY A 124 17.90 4.48 4.23
CA GLY A 124 16.92 4.75 5.28
C GLY A 124 16.60 6.24 5.44
N ARG A 125 15.69 6.76 4.62
CA ARG A 125 15.23 8.15 4.76
C ARG A 125 14.23 8.24 5.91
N LEU A 126 14.56 9.05 6.91
CA LEU A 126 13.66 9.34 8.03
C LEU A 126 12.60 10.35 7.60
N LEU A 127 11.34 10.06 7.93
CA LEU A 127 10.20 10.96 7.74
C LEU A 127 10.01 11.77 9.03
N LEU A 128 10.60 12.97 9.09
CA LEU A 128 10.49 13.87 10.24
C LEU A 128 9.36 14.88 10.01
N GLY A 129 8.45 15.02 10.98
CA GLY A 129 7.27 15.90 10.84
C GLY A 129 6.05 15.23 10.19
N ALA A 130 5.91 13.91 10.34
CA ALA A 130 4.69 13.23 9.95
C ALA A 130 3.46 13.82 10.66
N PRO A 131 2.30 13.89 9.99
CA PRO A 131 1.07 14.33 10.64
C PRO A 131 0.73 13.43 11.83
N GLY A 132 -0.01 13.98 12.80
CA GLY A 132 -0.38 13.28 14.03
C GLY A 132 -0.99 11.91 13.77
N LEU A 133 -0.75 10.97 14.70
CA LEU A 133 -1.22 9.59 14.60
C LEU A 133 -2.73 9.49 14.36
N GLU A 134 -3.51 10.43 14.91
CA GLU A 134 -4.96 10.52 14.69
C GLU A 134 -5.31 10.79 13.21
N THR A 135 -4.63 11.74 12.57
CA THR A 135 -4.87 12.06 11.15
C THR A 135 -4.55 10.86 10.26
N LEU A 136 -3.44 10.17 10.53
CA LEU A 136 -3.07 8.94 9.81
C LEU A 136 -4.09 7.83 10.05
N TYR A 137 -4.57 7.71 11.28
CA TYR A 137 -5.59 6.73 11.66
C TYR A 137 -6.89 6.94 10.86
N TYR A 138 -7.42 8.16 10.82
CA TYR A 138 -8.65 8.45 10.07
C TYR A 138 -8.49 8.25 8.57
N LEU A 139 -7.34 8.61 7.99
CA LEU A 139 -7.07 8.39 6.57
C LEU A 139 -7.04 6.89 6.23
N ILE A 140 -6.35 6.10 7.03
CA ILE A 140 -6.27 4.64 6.83
C ILE A 140 -7.62 3.98 7.12
N LEU A 141 -8.37 4.44 8.11
CA LEU A 141 -9.72 3.95 8.40
C LEU A 141 -10.66 4.23 7.23
N ALA A 142 -10.63 5.45 6.67
CA ALA A 142 -11.42 5.79 5.49
C ALA A 142 -11.05 4.88 4.31
N LEU A 143 -9.75 4.67 4.06
CA LEU A 143 -9.25 3.82 2.99
C LEU A 143 -9.65 2.35 3.19
N ALA A 144 -9.55 1.82 4.41
CA ALA A 144 -9.98 0.46 4.74
C ALA A 144 -11.49 0.29 4.59
N ALA A 145 -12.28 1.28 5.03
CA ALA A 145 -13.74 1.26 4.86
C ALA A 145 -14.12 1.27 3.37
N ILE A 146 -13.50 2.12 2.56
CA ILE A 146 -13.70 2.16 1.11
C ILE A 146 -13.34 0.81 0.49
N SER A 147 -12.19 0.22 0.87
CA SER A 147 -11.76 -1.07 0.35
C SER A 147 -12.74 -2.20 0.68
N ILE A 148 -13.29 -2.23 1.90
CA ILE A 148 -14.29 -3.23 2.30
C ILE A 148 -15.58 -3.06 1.50
N VAL A 149 -16.02 -1.82 1.31
CA VAL A 149 -17.22 -1.53 0.51
C VAL A 149 -17.03 -2.01 -0.92
N ILE A 150 -15.87 -1.74 -1.53
CA ILE A 150 -15.56 -2.18 -2.90
C ILE A 150 -15.55 -3.71 -3.00
N THR A 151 -15.01 -4.44 -2.02
CA THR A 151 -15.01 -5.91 -2.09
C THR A 151 -16.41 -6.51 -1.95
N TYR A 152 -17.34 -5.82 -1.28
CA TYR A 152 -18.68 -6.33 -1.02
C TYR A 152 -19.64 -6.14 -2.21
N TYR A 153 -19.36 -5.18 -3.09
CA TYR A 153 -20.13 -4.90 -4.32
C TYR A 153 -19.49 -5.57 -5.54
#